data_AF-A0A023WUA9-F1
#
_entry.id   AF-A0A023WUA9-F1
#
_cell.length_a   1.000
_cell.length_b   1.000
_cell.length_c   1.000
_cell.angle_alpha   90.00
_cell.angle_beta   90.00
_cell.angle_gamma   90.00
#
_symmetry.space_group_name_H-M   'P 1'
#
loop_
_entity.id
_entity.type
_entity.pdbx_description
1 polymer ?
#
loop_
_entity_poly.entity_id
_entity_poly.type
_entity_poly.pdbx_seq_one_letter_code
_entity_poly.pdbx_strand_id
1 'polypeptide(L)'
;MTMMERFTRADSRVSYRLPFPDYPSNARNFVHLDAKLLPYWHALFDVCPQLLKLDPPDGLAIFRQFMTWAYGCQLALDWTFHLSVCRWLLASGYRDLIEPEHIEAMMLAAAARWVASDDSPAIGIVLGWRGSSEHVFDWKPRVRQGGRPLAAEAEELPPAPWDFAWSPMSSTAGNGFRRWLRVP
;
A
#
# COMPACT_ATOMS: atom_id res chain seq x y z
N MET A 1 -48.41 7.46 47.78
CA MET A 1 -47.02 6.96 47.70
C MET A 1 -46.62 6.88 46.24
N THR A 2 -45.57 7.62 45.95
CA THR A 2 -44.68 7.77 44.79
C THR A 2 -44.78 6.78 43.62
N MET A 3 -44.86 7.39 42.43
CA MET A 3 -44.55 6.94 41.08
C MET A 3 -43.13 6.36 40.97
N MET A 4 -42.90 5.33 40.14
CA MET A 4 -41.65 5.18 39.38
C MET A 4 -41.85 4.25 38.18
N GLU A 5 -41.88 4.88 37.01
CA GLU A 5 -41.88 4.25 35.70
C GLU A 5 -40.63 3.37 35.51
N ARG A 6 -40.84 2.11 35.10
CA ARG A 6 -39.75 1.30 34.56
C ARG A 6 -39.52 1.71 33.12
N PHE A 7 -38.56 2.61 32.92
CA PHE A 7 -37.93 2.82 31.61
C PHE A 7 -37.25 1.51 31.19
N THR A 8 -37.90 0.76 30.31
CA THR A 8 -37.27 -0.29 29.52
C THR A 8 -36.21 0.38 28.64
N ARG A 9 -34.95 0.24 29.03
CA ARG A 9 -33.81 0.54 28.16
C ARG A 9 -33.94 -0.36 26.93
N ALA A 10 -34.38 0.21 25.82
CA ALA A 10 -34.18 -0.38 24.51
C ALA A 10 -32.67 -0.48 24.30
N ASP A 11 -32.14 -1.70 24.37
CA ASP A 11 -30.77 -2.01 23.97
C ASP A 11 -30.68 -1.90 22.46
N SER A 12 -30.64 -0.65 21.96
CA SER A 12 -30.29 -0.35 20.58
C SER A 12 -28.77 -0.50 20.41
N ARG A 13 -28.27 -1.71 20.65
CA ARG A 13 -26.95 -2.13 20.20
C ARG A 13 -27.04 -2.33 18.70
N VAL A 14 -26.73 -1.28 17.96
CA VAL A 14 -26.23 -1.38 16.60
C VAL A 14 -25.08 -2.38 16.67
N SER A 15 -25.38 -3.62 16.33
CA SER A 15 -24.40 -4.69 16.28
C SER A 15 -23.56 -4.42 15.04
N TYR A 16 -22.46 -3.69 15.22
CA TYR A 16 -21.37 -3.69 14.26
C TYR A 16 -20.85 -5.12 14.23
N ARG A 17 -21.46 -5.97 13.39
CA ARG A 17 -20.88 -7.27 13.04
C ARG A 17 -19.54 -6.93 12.39
N LEU A 18 -18.47 -7.12 13.15
CA LEU A 18 -17.12 -7.08 12.61
C LEU A 18 -17.13 -8.05 11.42
N PRO A 19 -16.66 -7.63 10.23
CA PRO A 19 -16.66 -8.47 9.04
C PRO A 19 -15.83 -9.76 9.22
N PHE A 20 -15.03 -9.84 10.28
CA PHE A 20 -14.21 -10.98 10.65
C PHE A 20 -14.54 -11.39 12.10
N PRO A 21 -15.28 -12.48 12.30
CA PRO A 21 -15.67 -12.97 13.64
C PRO A 21 -14.47 -13.28 14.55
N ASP A 22 -13.32 -13.62 13.95
CA ASP A 22 -12.07 -13.95 14.64
C ASP A 22 -11.16 -12.73 14.88
N TYR A 23 -11.55 -11.54 14.38
CA TYR A 23 -10.79 -10.32 14.65
C TYR A 23 -10.91 -9.97 16.14
N PRO A 24 -9.79 -9.84 16.87
CA PRO A 24 -9.83 -9.72 18.31
C PRO A 24 -10.52 -8.41 18.75
N SER A 25 -11.70 -8.55 19.35
CA SER A 25 -12.42 -7.46 20.01
C SER A 25 -11.99 -7.25 21.47
N ASN A 26 -11.23 -8.19 22.03
CA ASN A 26 -10.70 -8.06 23.39
C ASN A 26 -9.42 -7.20 23.39
N ALA A 27 -9.28 -6.32 24.39
CA ALA A 27 -8.22 -5.32 24.44
C ALA A 27 -6.80 -5.93 24.43
N ARG A 28 -6.61 -7.11 25.03
CA ARG A 28 -5.29 -7.76 25.11
C ARG A 28 -4.84 -8.33 23.76
N ASN A 29 -5.71 -8.97 23.00
CA ASN A 29 -5.37 -9.49 21.67
C ASN A 29 -5.31 -8.36 20.65
N PHE A 30 -6.10 -7.29 20.84
CA PHE A 30 -6.00 -6.07 20.05
C PHE A 30 -4.60 -5.41 20.20
N VAL A 31 -4.10 -5.24 21.43
CA VAL A 31 -2.75 -4.71 21.67
C VAL A 31 -1.64 -5.58 21.04
N HIS A 32 -1.77 -6.90 21.08
CA HIS A 32 -0.80 -7.79 20.43
C HIS A 32 -0.89 -7.77 18.90
N LEU A 33 -2.10 -7.61 18.35
CA LEU A 33 -2.32 -7.46 16.91
C LEU A 33 -1.73 -6.14 16.43
N ASP A 34 -2.00 -5.05 17.14
CA ASP A 34 -1.41 -3.73 16.92
C ASP A 34 0.10 -3.85 16.89
N ALA A 35 0.73 -4.50 17.88
CA ALA A 35 2.19 -4.65 17.92
C ALA A 35 2.80 -5.36 16.69
N LYS A 36 2.11 -6.35 16.11
CA LYS A 36 2.58 -7.07 14.91
C LYS A 36 2.38 -6.29 13.61
N LEU A 37 1.31 -5.50 13.54
CA LEU A 37 0.95 -4.73 12.33
C LEU A 37 1.49 -3.30 12.37
N LEU A 38 1.93 -2.80 13.53
CA LEU A 38 2.53 -1.48 13.69
C LEU A 38 3.73 -1.24 12.76
N PRO A 39 4.64 -2.22 12.51
CA PRO A 39 5.70 -2.04 11.51
C PRO A 39 5.18 -1.79 10.10
N TYR A 40 4.04 -2.40 9.72
CA TYR A 40 3.41 -2.18 8.41
C TYR A 40 2.81 -0.77 8.34
N TRP A 41 2.19 -0.32 9.43
CA TRP A 41 1.70 1.04 9.56
C TRP A 41 2.83 2.06 9.38
N HIS A 42 3.92 1.94 10.14
CA HIS A 42 5.08 2.83 9.99
C HIS A 42 5.67 2.78 8.57
N ALA A 43 5.84 1.58 8.00
CA ALA A 43 6.35 1.42 6.64
C ALA A 43 5.51 2.15 5.59
N LEU A 44 4.19 2.31 5.80
CA LEU A 44 3.32 3.07 4.92
C LEU A 44 3.46 4.59 5.15
N PHE A 45 3.35 5.04 6.40
CA PHE A 45 3.28 6.47 6.72
C PHE A 45 4.63 7.19 6.74
N ASP A 46 5.73 6.46 6.89
CA ASP A 46 7.08 7.01 6.67
C ASP A 46 7.27 7.43 5.20
N VAL A 47 6.57 6.78 4.26
CA VAL A 47 6.60 7.10 2.83
C VAL A 47 5.53 8.13 2.48
N CYS A 48 4.29 7.92 2.93
CA CYS A 48 3.14 8.74 2.57
C CYS A 48 2.45 9.32 3.81
N PRO A 49 3.10 10.24 4.55
CA PRO A 49 2.52 10.82 5.77
C PRO A 49 1.22 11.59 5.50
N GLN A 50 1.04 12.09 4.27
CA GLN A 50 -0.16 12.80 3.83
C GLN A 50 -1.42 11.95 3.87
N LEU A 51 -1.32 10.61 3.80
CA LEU A 51 -2.47 9.70 3.91
C LEU A 51 -3.22 9.84 5.26
N LEU A 52 -2.58 10.37 6.32
CA LEU A 52 -3.24 10.61 7.60
C LEU A 52 -4.32 11.69 7.48
N LYS A 53 -4.20 12.59 6.49
CA LYS A 53 -5.15 13.67 6.24
C LYS A 53 -6.44 13.18 5.58
N LEU A 54 -6.49 11.93 5.11
CA LEU A 54 -7.69 11.34 4.49
C LEU A 54 -8.82 11.09 5.49
N ASP A 55 -8.50 11.06 6.79
CA ASP A 55 -9.44 10.75 7.86
C ASP A 55 -9.28 11.71 9.06
N PRO A 56 -9.59 13.01 8.87
CA PRO A 56 -9.50 13.98 9.95
C PRO A 56 -10.59 13.76 11.00
N PRO A 57 -10.34 14.09 12.29
CA PRO A 57 -9.12 14.72 12.82
C PRO A 57 -8.02 13.74 13.26
N ASP A 58 -8.34 12.48 13.54
CA ASP A 58 -7.47 11.59 14.31
C ASP A 58 -6.83 10.43 13.49
N GLY A 59 -7.22 10.21 12.23
CA GLY A 59 -6.70 9.11 11.38
C GLY A 59 -7.08 7.70 11.86
N LEU A 60 -7.97 7.59 12.85
CA LEU A 60 -8.27 6.32 13.53
C LEU A 60 -9.14 5.38 12.68
N ALA A 61 -10.00 5.88 11.80
CA ALA A 61 -10.83 5.04 10.95
C ALA A 61 -9.99 4.39 9.84
N ILE A 62 -9.09 5.15 9.20
CA ILE A 62 -8.16 4.57 8.20
C ILE A 62 -7.21 3.56 8.87
N PHE A 63 -6.75 3.86 10.08
CA PHE A 63 -5.97 2.91 10.89
C PHE A 63 -6.70 1.60 11.14
N ARG A 64 -7.93 1.65 11.66
CA ARG A 64 -8.71 0.45 11.96
C ARG A 64 -9.02 -0.37 10.71
N GLN A 65 -9.37 0.30 9.61
CA GLN A 65 -9.63 -0.39 8.35
C GLN A 65 -8.36 -1.04 7.80
N PHE A 66 -7.22 -0.35 7.88
CA PHE A 66 -5.92 -0.91 7.51
C PHE A 66 -5.60 -2.16 8.33
N MET A 67 -5.69 -2.09 9.67
CA MET A 67 -5.39 -3.23 10.55
C MET A 67 -6.28 -4.44 10.25
N THR A 68 -7.56 -4.20 10.00
CA THR A 68 -8.53 -5.23 9.64
C THR A 68 -8.17 -5.89 8.32
N TRP A 69 -7.87 -5.09 7.29
CA TRP A 69 -7.49 -5.56 5.97
C TRP A 69 -6.15 -6.32 5.99
N ALA A 70 -5.11 -5.74 6.61
CA ALA A 70 -3.77 -6.31 6.69
C ALA A 70 -3.78 -7.67 7.41
N TYR A 71 -4.59 -7.80 8.47
CA TYR A 71 -4.79 -9.07 9.15
C TYR A 71 -5.42 -10.14 8.25
N GLY A 72 -6.47 -9.78 7.49
CA GLY A 72 -7.13 -10.71 6.58
C GLY A 72 -6.26 -11.14 5.40
N CYS A 73 -5.43 -10.24 4.88
CA CYS A 73 -4.56 -10.51 3.74
C CYS A 73 -3.26 -11.25 4.09
N GLN A 74 -2.88 -11.33 5.37
CA GLN A 74 -1.59 -11.91 5.81
C GLN A 74 -0.41 -11.36 4.99
N LEU A 75 -0.36 -10.02 4.87
CA LEU A 75 0.62 -9.33 4.02
C LEU A 75 2.05 -9.68 4.40
N ALA A 76 2.91 -9.87 3.40
CA ALA A 76 4.34 -9.86 3.58
C ALA A 76 4.86 -8.41 3.56
N LEU A 77 5.78 -8.08 4.46
CA LEU A 77 6.47 -6.77 4.44
C LEU A 77 7.61 -6.76 3.42
N ASP A 78 7.32 -7.16 2.18
CA ASP A 78 8.25 -7.15 1.07
C ASP A 78 8.03 -5.93 0.15
N TRP A 79 8.63 -5.94 -1.04
CA TRP A 79 8.53 -4.86 -2.02
C TRP A 79 7.11 -4.66 -2.58
N THR A 80 6.25 -5.68 -2.54
CA THR A 80 4.87 -5.61 -3.02
C THR A 80 3.92 -4.97 -2.01
N PHE A 81 4.38 -4.77 -0.77
CA PHE A 81 3.57 -4.22 0.32
C PHE A 81 2.87 -2.91 -0.06
N HIS A 82 3.63 -1.90 -0.52
CA HIS A 82 3.07 -0.60 -0.86
C HIS A 82 2.10 -0.67 -2.04
N LEU A 83 2.33 -1.55 -3.01
CA LEU A 83 1.41 -1.78 -4.14
C LEU A 83 0.11 -2.44 -3.68
N SER A 84 0.20 -3.38 -2.74
CA SER A 84 -0.98 -4.02 -2.13
C SER A 84 -1.81 -3.00 -1.33
N VAL A 85 -1.14 -2.07 -0.64
CA VAL A 85 -1.82 -0.95 0.03
C VAL A 85 -2.50 -0.03 -0.99
N CYS A 86 -1.84 0.33 -2.10
CA CYS A 86 -2.48 1.10 -3.18
C CYS A 86 -3.76 0.43 -3.67
N ARG A 87 -3.71 -0.88 -3.94
CA ARG A 87 -4.87 -1.67 -4.39
C ARG A 87 -6.01 -1.59 -3.38
N TRP A 88 -5.70 -1.72 -2.09
CA TRP A 88 -6.68 -1.60 -1.02
C TRP A 88 -7.28 -0.21 -0.92
N LEU A 89 -6.47 0.86 -0.92
CA LEU A 89 -6.95 2.24 -0.88
C LEU A 89 -7.86 2.54 -2.08
N LEU A 90 -7.47 2.13 -3.29
CA LEU A 90 -8.26 2.30 -4.50
C LEU A 90 -9.53 1.41 -4.53
N ALA A 91 -9.59 0.32 -3.77
CA ALA A 91 -10.79 -0.50 -3.62
C ALA A 91 -11.71 -0.04 -2.47
N SER A 92 -11.21 0.83 -1.60
CA SER A 92 -11.92 1.33 -0.42
C SER A 92 -12.71 2.63 -0.72
N GLY A 93 -13.43 3.12 0.29
CA GLY A 93 -14.09 4.43 0.23
C GLY A 93 -13.12 5.62 0.15
N TYR A 94 -11.81 5.40 0.30
CA TYR A 94 -10.80 6.46 0.19
C TYR A 94 -10.42 6.79 -1.26
N ARG A 95 -10.86 6.00 -2.26
CA ARG A 95 -10.47 6.16 -3.68
C ARG A 95 -10.46 7.61 -4.15
N ASP A 96 -11.54 8.35 -3.90
CA ASP A 96 -11.72 9.70 -4.43
C ASP A 96 -10.83 10.75 -3.73
N LEU A 97 -10.21 10.37 -2.62
CA LEU A 97 -9.27 11.19 -1.86
C LEU A 97 -7.81 10.86 -2.19
N ILE A 98 -7.55 9.78 -2.95
CA ILE A 98 -6.20 9.39 -3.36
C ILE A 98 -5.80 10.18 -4.59
N GLU A 99 -4.89 11.14 -4.40
CA GLU A 99 -4.25 11.87 -5.50
C GLU A 99 -3.15 11.02 -6.17
N PRO A 100 -2.85 11.24 -7.46
CA PRO A 100 -1.81 10.52 -8.21
C PRO A 100 -0.44 10.49 -7.51
N GLU A 101 -0.08 11.55 -6.80
CA GLU A 101 1.17 11.72 -6.07
C GLU A 101 1.31 10.69 -4.94
N HIS A 102 0.20 10.31 -4.29
CA HIS A 102 0.22 9.25 -3.28
C HIS A 102 0.55 7.89 -3.89
N ILE A 103 0.02 7.62 -5.08
CA ILE A 103 0.24 6.37 -5.80
C ILE A 103 1.69 6.29 -6.28
N GLU A 104 2.20 7.38 -6.85
CA GLU A 104 3.59 7.50 -7.26
C GLU A 104 4.56 7.30 -6.09
N ALA A 105 4.31 7.95 -4.94
CA ALA A 105 5.14 7.79 -3.75
C ALA A 105 5.17 6.34 -3.24
N MET A 106 4.03 5.65 -3.24
CA MET A 106 3.95 4.23 -2.88
C MET A 106 4.65 3.32 -3.91
N MET A 107 4.54 3.63 -5.21
CA MET A 107 5.27 2.92 -6.25
C MET A 107 6.79 3.12 -6.11
N LEU A 108 7.26 4.33 -5.82
CA LEU A 108 8.67 4.62 -5.55
C LEU A 108 9.19 3.83 -4.36
N ALA A 109 8.43 3.75 -3.27
CA ALA A 109 8.82 2.94 -2.11
C ALA A 109 8.88 1.45 -2.42
N ALA A 110 7.93 0.93 -3.22
CA ALA A 110 7.96 -0.45 -3.69
C ALA A 110 9.22 -0.73 -4.53
N ALA A 111 9.54 0.16 -5.48
CA ALA A 111 10.71 0.04 -6.34
C ALA A 111 12.02 0.11 -5.53
N ALA A 112 12.13 1.06 -4.60
CA ALA A 112 13.28 1.21 -3.72
C ALA A 112 13.48 -0.03 -2.83
N ARG A 113 12.41 -0.60 -2.29
CA ARG A 113 12.49 -1.82 -1.48
C ARG A 113 12.89 -3.02 -2.34
N TRP A 114 12.34 -3.16 -3.55
CA TRP A 114 12.75 -4.20 -4.48
C TRP A 114 14.25 -4.10 -4.78
N VAL A 115 14.74 -2.90 -5.10
CA VAL A 115 16.16 -2.65 -5.36
C VAL A 115 17.04 -3.04 -4.16
N ALA A 116 16.57 -2.78 -2.94
CA ALA A 116 17.30 -3.08 -1.72
C ALA A 116 17.32 -4.58 -1.37
N SER A 117 16.28 -5.34 -1.71
CA SER A 117 16.15 -6.75 -1.32
C SER A 117 16.38 -7.76 -2.45
N ASP A 118 16.30 -7.35 -3.72
CA ASP A 118 16.48 -8.25 -4.87
C ASP A 118 17.95 -8.63 -5.07
N ASP A 119 18.23 -9.93 -5.06
CA ASP A 119 19.54 -10.54 -5.28
C ASP A 119 19.74 -11.05 -6.72
N SER A 120 18.73 -10.89 -7.57
CA SER A 120 18.77 -11.35 -8.95
C SER A 120 19.81 -10.58 -9.80
N PRO A 121 20.17 -11.11 -10.99
CA PRO A 121 21.06 -10.42 -11.92
C PRO A 121 20.52 -9.09 -12.47
N ALA A 122 19.22 -8.82 -12.32
CA ALA A 122 18.61 -7.59 -12.77
C ALA A 122 19.30 -6.37 -12.14
N ILE A 123 19.32 -5.27 -12.89
CA ILE A 123 20.05 -4.06 -12.52
C ILE A 123 19.12 -2.93 -12.08
N GLY A 124 17.82 -3.09 -12.31
CA GLY A 124 16.76 -2.18 -11.89
C GLY A 124 15.39 -2.82 -12.06
N ILE A 125 14.37 -2.03 -11.78
CA ILE A 125 12.96 -2.36 -11.89
C ILE A 125 12.23 -1.20 -12.55
N VAL A 126 11.19 -1.52 -13.31
CA VAL A 126 10.17 -0.57 -13.72
C VAL A 126 8.81 -1.03 -13.20
N LEU A 127 8.03 -0.09 -12.71
CA LEU A 127 6.65 -0.25 -12.26
C LEU A 127 5.73 0.61 -13.12
N GLY A 128 4.61 0.04 -13.53
CA GLY A 128 3.53 0.75 -14.23
C GLY A 128 2.21 0.63 -13.48
N TRP A 129 1.41 1.69 -13.52
CA TRP A 129 0.05 1.71 -12.98
C TRP A 129 -0.95 2.03 -14.09
N ARG A 130 -2.07 1.30 -14.17
CA ARG A 130 -3.07 1.50 -15.24
C ARG A 130 -3.67 2.91 -15.28
N GLY A 131 -3.67 3.61 -14.15
CA GLY A 131 -4.27 4.94 -14.05
C GLY A 131 -3.35 6.09 -14.47
N SER A 132 -2.09 5.81 -14.85
CA SER A 132 -1.14 6.81 -15.32
C SER A 132 -0.36 6.30 -16.55
N SER A 133 0.04 7.21 -17.43
CA SER A 133 1.02 6.92 -18.49
C SER A 133 2.46 6.88 -17.95
N GLU A 134 2.69 7.46 -16.78
CA GLU A 134 4.02 7.53 -16.17
C GLU A 134 4.45 6.19 -15.58
N HIS A 135 5.75 5.95 -15.62
CA HIS A 135 6.38 4.74 -15.10
C HIS A 135 7.42 5.08 -14.05
N VAL A 136 7.43 4.30 -12.98
CA VAL A 136 8.40 4.46 -11.90
C VAL A 136 9.56 3.51 -12.14
N PHE A 137 10.75 4.07 -12.34
CA PHE A 137 11.98 3.32 -12.46
C PHE A 137 12.78 3.40 -11.18
N ASP A 138 13.45 2.29 -10.83
CA ASP A 138 14.51 2.36 -9.84
C ASP A 138 15.65 1.38 -10.11
N TRP A 139 16.87 1.73 -9.70
CA TRP A 139 18.09 1.04 -10.11
C TRP A 139 18.95 0.62 -8.93
N LYS A 140 19.70 -0.49 -9.06
CA LYS A 140 20.63 -0.94 -8.02
C LYS A 140 21.78 0.07 -7.83
N PRO A 141 22.36 0.21 -6.62
CA PRO A 141 23.38 1.22 -6.33
C PRO A 141 24.58 1.21 -7.29
N ARG A 142 24.97 0.03 -7.79
CA ARG A 142 26.03 -0.14 -8.79
C ARG A 142 25.79 0.59 -10.11
N VAL A 143 24.55 0.96 -10.41
CA VAL A 143 24.12 1.64 -11.64
C VAL A 143 23.91 3.14 -11.45
N ARG A 144 23.43 3.57 -10.28
CA ARG A 144 23.04 4.99 -10.03
C ARG A 144 24.18 6.00 -9.97
N GLN A 145 25.45 5.56 -10.08
CA GLN A 145 26.62 6.39 -9.79
C GLN A 145 26.78 7.64 -10.68
N GLY A 146 26.00 7.78 -11.75
CA GLY A 146 26.11 8.90 -12.68
C GLY A 146 25.14 10.08 -12.48
N GLY A 147 24.13 9.98 -11.61
CA GLY A 147 23.13 11.04 -11.36
C GLY A 147 22.36 11.54 -12.61
N ARG A 148 22.53 10.87 -13.75
CA ARG A 148 21.96 11.23 -15.05
C ARG A 148 20.77 10.31 -15.35
N PRO A 149 19.67 10.83 -15.92
CA PRO A 149 18.59 10.00 -16.43
C PRO A 149 19.13 8.92 -17.36
N LEU A 150 18.70 7.68 -17.14
CA LEU A 150 19.14 6.56 -17.95
C LEU A 150 18.32 6.48 -19.23
N ALA A 151 18.92 6.04 -20.33
CA ALA A 151 18.22 5.96 -21.63
C ALA A 151 17.00 5.04 -21.57
N ALA A 152 17.01 4.03 -20.69
CA ALA A 152 15.85 3.18 -20.42
C ALA A 152 14.65 3.93 -19.82
N GLU A 153 14.85 5.04 -19.10
CA GLU A 153 13.76 5.85 -18.54
C GLU A 153 13.09 6.73 -19.60
N ALA A 154 13.78 6.96 -20.73
CA ALA A 154 13.25 7.68 -21.88
C ALA A 154 12.60 6.75 -22.93
N GLU A 155 12.61 5.43 -22.69
CA GLU A 155 11.98 4.45 -23.57
C GLU A 155 10.46 4.52 -23.43
N GLU A 156 9.74 4.62 -24.55
CA GLU A 156 8.28 4.57 -24.56
C GLU A 156 7.83 3.12 -24.35
N LEU A 157 7.42 2.80 -23.12
CA LEU A 157 6.96 1.47 -22.74
C LEU A 157 5.46 1.31 -23.04
N PRO A 158 5.00 0.07 -23.34
CA PRO A 158 3.57 -0.18 -23.48
C PRO A 158 2.82 0.09 -22.16
N PRO A 159 1.54 0.48 -22.19
CA PRO A 159 0.77 0.73 -20.99
C PRO A 159 0.65 -0.53 -20.11
N ALA A 160 0.53 -0.32 -18.79
CA ALA A 160 0.37 -1.41 -17.83
C ALA A 160 -0.96 -2.17 -18.07
N PRO A 161 -0.93 -3.49 -18.33
CA PRO A 161 -2.14 -4.25 -18.68
C PRO A 161 -3.01 -4.61 -17.47
N TRP A 162 -2.47 -4.55 -16.26
CA TRP A 162 -3.18 -4.77 -14.99
C TRP A 162 -3.21 -3.49 -14.16
N ASP A 163 -3.82 -3.56 -12.97
CA ASP A 163 -3.80 -2.46 -12.01
C ASP A 163 -2.37 -1.95 -11.77
N PHE A 164 -1.48 -2.85 -11.35
CA PHE A 164 -0.05 -2.63 -11.28
C PHE A 164 0.67 -3.73 -12.06
N ALA A 165 1.69 -3.31 -12.80
CA ALA A 165 2.58 -4.19 -13.53
C ALA A 165 4.03 -3.86 -13.18
N TRP A 166 4.91 -4.84 -13.30
CA TRP A 166 6.33 -4.64 -13.07
C TRP A 166 7.18 -5.35 -14.12
N SER A 167 8.41 -4.91 -14.32
CA SER A 167 9.41 -5.66 -15.08
C SER A 167 10.80 -5.44 -14.46
N PRO A 168 11.60 -6.50 -14.28
CA PRO A 168 13.02 -6.32 -14.00
C PRO A 168 13.72 -5.75 -15.25
N MET A 169 14.69 -4.88 -15.04
CA MET A 169 15.49 -4.25 -16.08
C MET A 169 16.86 -4.92 -16.16
N SER A 170 17.28 -5.30 -17.38
CA SER A 170 18.60 -5.90 -17.62
C SER A 170 19.65 -4.94 -18.19
N SER A 171 19.23 -3.74 -18.59
CA SER A 171 20.08 -2.74 -19.26
C SER A 171 19.63 -1.34 -18.89
N THR A 172 20.57 -0.39 -18.87
CA THR A 172 20.30 1.05 -18.73
C THR A 172 20.08 1.73 -20.09
N ALA A 173 20.34 1.01 -21.19
CA ALA A 173 19.97 1.42 -22.53
C ALA A 173 18.48 1.13 -22.79
N GLY A 174 17.89 1.78 -23.81
CA GLY A 174 16.48 1.65 -24.23
C GLY A 174 16.12 0.30 -24.87
N ASN A 175 16.54 -0.79 -24.26
CA ASN A 175 16.21 -2.17 -24.59
C ASN A 175 16.23 -3.09 -23.34
N GLY A 176 16.21 -2.48 -22.15
CA GLY A 176 16.27 -3.20 -20.88
C GLY A 176 14.93 -3.81 -20.47
N PHE A 177 13.83 -3.27 -20.99
CA PHE A 177 12.49 -3.77 -20.78
C PHE A 177 12.23 -5.02 -21.65
N ARG A 178 11.55 -6.02 -21.08
CA ARG A 178 11.21 -7.26 -21.80
C ARG A 178 9.71 -7.44 -21.97
N ARG A 179 8.98 -7.39 -20.86
CA ARG A 179 7.51 -7.55 -20.81
C ARG A 179 7.01 -7.15 -19.44
N TRP A 180 5.74 -6.75 -19.38
CA TRP A 180 5.04 -6.62 -18.12
C TRP A 180 4.81 -7.98 -17.45
N LEU A 181 5.09 -8.02 -16.16
CA LEU A 181 4.74 -9.10 -15.24
C LEU A 181 3.66 -8.61 -14.29
N ARG A 182 2.83 -9.55 -13.83
CA ARG A 182 1.81 -9.26 -12.82
C ARG A 182 2.48 -9.08 -11.46
N VAL A 183 2.08 -8.05 -10.73
CA VAL A 183 2.43 -7.91 -9.31
C VAL A 183 1.65 -8.99 -8.55
N PRO A 184 2.33 -9.83 -7.74
CA PRO A 184 1.70 -10.90 -6.95
C PRO A 184 0.48 -10.46 -6.15
#